data_AF-A0A067DEB5-F1
#
_entry.id   AF-A0A067DEB5-F1
#
_cell.length_a   1.000
_cell.length_b   1.000
_cell.length_c   1.000
_cell.angle_alpha   90.00
_cell.angle_beta   90.00
_cell.angle_gamma   90.00
#
_symmetry.space_group_name_H-M   'P 1'
#
loop_
_entity.id
_entity.type
_entity.pdbx_description
1 polymer ?
#
loop_
_entity_poly.entity_id
_entity_poly.type
_entity_poly.pdbx_seq_one_letter_code
_entity_poly.pdbx_strand_id
1 'polypeptide(L)'
;GRHGFVVAIMGVESIGTGLIRDGIGFVTFPVRCQCIVFRPFRGEILGAAVTMVNKLIPDDMELQTGDLPNYTTSDGSVCISF
;
A
#
# COMPACT_ATOMS: atom_id res chain seq x y z
N GLY A 1 -2.20 -5.43 3.86
CA GLY A 1 -1.45 -6.21 4.87
C GLY A 1 -1.52 -5.53 6.23
N ARG A 2 -1.48 -6.29 7.34
CA ARG A 2 -1.68 -5.79 8.73
C ARG A 2 -0.78 -4.61 9.15
N HIS A 3 0.38 -4.44 8.51
CA HIS A 3 1.40 -3.45 8.89
C HIS A 3 1.70 -2.38 7.83
N GLY A 4 0.90 -2.28 6.76
CA GLY A 4 1.18 -1.40 5.61
C GLY A 4 2.13 -2.03 4.58
N PHE A 5 2.56 -1.22 3.62
CA PHE A 5 3.52 -1.59 2.58
C PHE A 5 4.92 -1.11 2.96
N VAL A 6 5.92 -1.98 2.93
CA VAL A 6 7.30 -1.60 3.30
C VAL A 6 7.94 -0.83 2.16
N VAL A 7 8.41 0.39 2.44
CA VAL A 7 9.07 1.26 1.47
C VAL A 7 10.59 1.11 1.55
N ALA A 8 11.12 1.09 2.77
CA ALA A 8 12.57 0.98 3.00
C ALA A 8 12.87 0.34 4.35
N ILE A 9 13.99 -0.39 4.42
CA ILE A 9 14.59 -0.83 5.68
C ILE A 9 15.56 0.28 6.13
N MET A 10 15.36 0.79 7.34
CA MET A 10 16.21 1.84 7.91
C MET A 10 17.37 1.28 8.71
N GLY A 11 17.17 0.12 9.33
CA GLY A 11 18.17 -0.50 10.16
C GLY A 11 17.78 -1.88 10.63
N VAL A 12 18.77 -2.59 11.14
CA VAL A 12 18.61 -3.89 11.79
C VAL A 12 18.70 -3.66 13.28
N GLU A 13 17.64 -4.00 14.00
CA GLU A 13 17.59 -3.85 15.47
C GLU A 13 18.26 -5.02 16.17
N SER A 14 18.05 -6.24 15.65
CA SER A 14 18.65 -7.44 16.24
C SER A 14 18.70 -8.59 15.24
N ILE A 15 19.70 -9.45 15.43
CA ILE A 15 19.84 -10.71 14.72
C ILE A 15 19.86 -11.81 15.78
N GLY A 16 18.88 -12.71 15.75
CA GLY A 16 18.81 -13.84 16.67
C GLY A 16 19.70 -14.99 16.23
N THR A 17 19.75 -16.05 17.04
CA THR A 17 20.58 -17.23 16.77
C THR A 17 20.16 -17.94 15.49
N GLY A 18 21.15 -18.30 14.66
CA GLY A 18 20.92 -18.98 13.39
C GLY A 18 20.46 -20.42 13.57
N LEU A 19 19.48 -20.85 12.76
CA LEU A 19 19.04 -22.23 12.64
C LEU A 19 19.58 -22.84 11.34
N ILE A 20 20.31 -23.93 11.44
CA ILE A 20 20.77 -24.71 10.28
C ILE A 20 19.54 -25.40 9.67
N ARG A 21 19.34 -25.25 8.35
CA ARG A 21 18.30 -25.99 7.65
C ARG A 21 18.84 -27.32 7.16
N ASP A 22 18.14 -28.40 7.49
CA ASP A 22 18.52 -29.75 7.08
C ASP A 22 18.54 -29.88 5.55
N GLY A 23 19.63 -30.45 5.03
CA GLY A 23 19.74 -30.84 3.62
C GLY A 23 20.13 -29.75 2.61
N ILE A 24 20.31 -28.50 3.02
CA ILE A 24 20.65 -27.39 2.10
C ILE A 24 21.90 -26.57 2.49
N GLY A 25 22.54 -26.86 3.63
CA GLY A 25 23.81 -26.23 4.03
C GLY A 25 23.72 -24.73 4.33
N PHE A 26 22.51 -24.18 4.45
CA PHE A 26 22.27 -22.77 4.75
C PHE A 26 21.75 -22.57 6.18
N VAL A 27 22.10 -21.43 6.78
CA VAL A 27 21.66 -21.01 8.11
C VAL A 27 20.62 -19.89 7.98
N THR A 28 19.51 -19.98 8.70
CA THR A 28 18.47 -18.93 8.76
C THR A 28 18.58 -18.16 10.06
N PHE A 29 18.68 -16.84 9.97
CA PHE A 29 18.70 -15.96 11.14
C PHE A 29 17.37 -15.20 11.24
N PRO A 30 16.67 -15.23 12.39
CA PRO A 30 15.55 -14.33 12.62
C PRO A 30 16.09 -12.91 12.80
N VAL A 31 15.66 -11.99 11.94
CA VAL A 31 16.11 -10.59 11.96
C VAL A 31 14.93 -9.69 12.31
N ARG A 32 15.14 -8.76 13.25
CA ARG A 32 14.21 -7.64 13.48
C ARG A 32 14.75 -6.41 12.79
N CYS A 33 13.96 -5.84 11.90
CA CYS A 33 14.31 -4.65 11.14
C CYS A 33 13.37 -3.52 11.51
N GLN A 34 13.93 -2.31 11.58
CA GLN A 34 13.16 -1.09 11.57
C GLN A 34 12.94 -0.67 10.13
N CYS A 35 11.68 -0.43 9.76
CA CYS A 35 11.31 -0.11 8.39
C CYS A 35 10.44 1.15 8.34
N ILE A 36 10.58 1.92 7.26
CA ILE A 36 9.56 2.90 6.87
C ILE A 36 8.48 2.16 6.09
N VAL A 37 7.23 2.33 6.53
CA VAL A 37 6.05 1.74 5.88
C VAL A 37 5.11 2.83 5.40
N PHE A 38 4.53 2.60 4.22
CA PHE A 38 3.37 3.32 3.75
C PHE A 38 2.12 2.64 4.30
N ARG A 39 1.44 3.30 5.24
CA ARG A 39 0.22 2.80 5.88
C ARG A 39 -0.79 3.94 6.01
N PRO A 40 -1.61 4.16 4.97
CA PRO A 40 -2.66 5.16 5.04
C PRO A 40 -3.59 4.95 6.22
N PHE A 41 -4.05 6.05 6.81
CA PHE A 41 -4.99 6.04 7.93
C PHE A 41 -6.44 6.23 7.45
N ARG A 42 -7.41 5.76 8.24
CA ARG A 42 -8.81 5.95 7.92
C ARG A 42 -9.15 7.45 7.95
N GLY A 43 -9.65 7.98 6.84
CA GLY A 43 -9.98 9.40 6.69
C GLY A 43 -8.78 10.28 6.35
N GLU A 44 -7.61 9.71 6.09
CA GLU A 44 -6.47 10.47 5.55
C GLU A 44 -6.75 10.89 4.10
N ILE A 45 -6.47 12.16 3.79
CA ILE A 45 -6.58 12.69 2.43
C ILE A 45 -5.20 12.59 1.78
N LEU A 46 -5.11 11.85 0.67
CA LEU A 46 -3.86 11.63 -0.06
C LEU A 46 -4.02 12.12 -1.50
N GLY A 47 -3.03 12.87 -1.98
CA GLY A 47 -2.93 13.23 -3.39
C GLY A 47 -2.38 12.05 -4.20
N ALA A 48 -2.96 11.80 -5.39
CA ALA A 48 -2.50 10.78 -6.32
C ALA A 48 -2.62 11.27 -7.76
N ALA A 49 -1.76 10.76 -8.64
CA ALA A 49 -1.88 10.96 -10.08
C ALA A 49 -2.58 9.75 -10.72
N VAL A 50 -3.56 10.01 -11.58
CA VAL A 50 -4.24 8.96 -12.34
C VAL A 50 -3.35 8.53 -13.51
N THR A 51 -2.76 7.34 -13.43
CA THR A 51 -1.85 6.81 -14.46
C THR A 51 -2.51 5.83 -15.42
N MET A 52 -3.60 5.19 -14.99
CA MET A 52 -4.37 4.25 -15.80
C MET A 52 -5.85 4.38 -15.43
N VAL A 53 -6.71 4.42 -16.45
CA VAL A 53 -8.16 4.35 -16.29
C VAL A 53 -8.63 2.99 -16.78
N ASN A 54 -9.24 2.20 -15.90
CA ASN A 54 -9.90 0.97 -16.31
C ASN A 54 -11.31 1.28 -16.82
N LYS A 55 -11.79 0.56 -17.83
CA LYS A 55 -13.13 0.77 -18.43
C LYS A 55 -14.29 0.27 -17.57
N LEU A 56 -14.03 -0.20 -16.35
CA LEU A 56 -15.06 -0.49 -15.36
C LEU A 56 -15.52 0.82 -14.71
N ILE A 57 -16.12 1.71 -15.51
CA ILE A 57 -16.87 2.85 -14.96
C ILE A 57 -18.22 2.25 -14.55
N PRO A 58 -18.55 2.17 -13.26
CA PRO A 58 -19.91 1.85 -12.82
C PRO A 58 -20.89 2.86 -13.43
N ASP A 59 -22.08 2.41 -13.82
CA ASP A 59 -23.09 3.27 -14.47
C ASP A 59 -23.49 4.50 -13.61
N ASP A 60 -23.17 4.51 -12.31
CA ASP A 60 -23.50 5.57 -11.35
C ASP A 60 -22.35 6.57 -11.06
N MET A 61 -21.23 6.52 -11.80
CA MET A 61 -20.19 7.56 -11.72
C MET A 61 -20.53 8.74 -12.64
N GLU A 62 -20.74 9.92 -12.06
CA GLU A 62 -20.99 11.16 -12.80
C GLU A 62 -19.73 12.04 -12.88
N LEU A 63 -19.46 12.60 -14.07
CA LEU A 63 -18.41 13.61 -14.26
C LEU A 63 -18.96 14.99 -13.90
N GLN A 64 -18.41 15.63 -12.89
CA GLN A 64 -18.72 17.03 -12.60
C GLN A 64 -17.68 17.94 -13.26
N THR A 65 -18.11 18.65 -14.31
CA THR A 65 -17.27 19.60 -15.06
C THR A 65 -17.24 20.95 -14.35
N GLY A 66 -16.54 21.04 -13.22
CA GLY A 66 -16.19 22.31 -12.55
C GLY A 66 -14.79 22.80 -12.91
N ASP A 67 -14.27 23.79 -12.17
CA ASP A 67 -12.88 24.32 -12.34
C ASP A 67 -11.80 23.22 -12.23
N LEU A 68 -12.13 22.09 -11.61
CA LEU A 68 -11.36 20.84 -11.63
C LEU A 68 -12.31 19.65 -11.85
N PRO A 69 -12.21 18.91 -12.97
CA PRO A 69 -13.08 17.77 -13.22
C PRO A 69 -12.84 16.65 -12.21
N ASN A 70 -13.89 16.18 -11.55
CA ASN A 70 -13.84 15.05 -10.62
C ASN A 70 -14.86 13.97 -11.02
N TYR A 71 -14.62 12.75 -10.52
CA TYR A 71 -15.59 11.67 -10.61
C TYR A 71 -16.02 11.30 -9.20
N THR A 72 -17.33 11.21 -8.99
CA THR A 72 -17.94 10.83 -7.72
C THR A 72 -18.97 9.74 -7.95
N THR A 73 -19.01 8.73 -7.08
CA THR A 73 -20.14 7.81 -7.02
C THR A 73 -21.33 8.49 -6.34
N SER A 74 -22.52 7.92 -6.50
CA SER A 74 -23.78 8.43 -5.94
C SER A 74 -23.79 8.61 -4.41
N ASP A 75 -22.93 7.88 -3.68
CA ASP A 75 -22.74 8.00 -2.23
C ASP A 75 -21.65 9.02 -1.82
N GLY A 76 -21.07 9.73 -2.80
CA GLY A 76 -20.00 10.70 -2.61
C GLY A 76 -18.62 10.08 -2.37
N SER A 77 -18.48 8.75 -2.50
CA SER A 77 -17.18 8.10 -2.40
C SER A 77 -16.39 8.18 -3.71
N VAL A 78 -15.07 8.03 -3.61
CA VAL A 78 -14.19 7.89 -4.77
C VAL A 78 -13.57 6.51 -4.64
N CYS A 79 -13.92 5.59 -5.54
CA CYS A 79 -13.41 4.23 -5.52
C CYS A 79 -11.99 4.21 -6.11
N ILE A 80 -10.99 4.27 -5.24
CA ILE A 80 -9.58 4.09 -5.62
C ILE A 80 -9.19 2.66 -5.24
N SER A 81 -9.03 1.80 -6.24
CA SER A 81 -8.51 0.44 -6.05
C SER A 81 -6.98 0.49 -6.02
N PHE A 82 -6.37 -0.01 -4.95
CA PHE A 82 -4.92 -0.24 -4.80
C PHE A 82 -4.56 -1.69 -5.07
#